data_AF-A0A945EXQ2-F1
#
_entry.id   AF-A0A945EXQ2-F1
#
_cell.length_a   1.000
_cell.length_b   1.000
_cell.length_c   1.000
_cell.angle_alpha   90.00
_cell.angle_beta   90.00
_cell.angle_gamma   90.00
#
_symmetry.space_group_name_H-M   'P 1'
#
loop_
_entity.id
_entity.type
_entity.pdbx_description
1 polymer ?
#
loop_
_entity_poly.entity_id
_entity_poly.type
_entity_poly.pdbx_seq_one_letter_code
_entity_poly.pdbx_strand_id
1 'polypeptide(L)'
;VFDTLNAKAALFAIEEVKEEKNIDIPIMLSGTITDASGRTLSGQTAEAFLISVSHIPLLSIGFNCALGANLLQPHLEAIANKTNFAVSAHPNAGLPNAFGEYDETPEEMGAQIEEYLKKNLINIIGGCCGTGPEHIRVIANLSAKYEPRDLLKPISESHY
;
A
#
# COMPACT_ATOMS: atom_id res chain seq x y z
N VAL A 1 8.54 -2.06 -3.32
CA VAL A 1 9.32 -3.06 -4.09
C VAL A 1 8.68 -3.25 -5.45
N PHE A 2 9.49 -3.31 -6.51
CA PHE A 2 9.01 -3.38 -7.89
C PHE A 2 9.04 -4.79 -8.51
N ASP A 3 9.79 -5.73 -7.90
CA ASP A 3 9.91 -7.12 -8.34
C ASP A 3 9.49 -8.09 -7.23
N THR A 4 8.60 -9.02 -7.57
CA THR A 4 7.97 -9.93 -6.61
C THR A 4 8.92 -11.02 -6.13
N LEU A 5 9.89 -11.44 -6.96
CA LEU A 5 10.87 -12.43 -6.55
C LEU A 5 11.79 -11.84 -5.47
N ASN A 6 12.23 -10.60 -5.66
CA ASN A 6 12.98 -9.84 -4.66
C ASN A 6 12.17 -9.65 -3.38
N ALA A 7 10.86 -9.36 -3.48
CA ALA A 7 9.99 -9.29 -2.31
C ALA A 7 9.96 -10.63 -1.55
N LYS A 8 9.77 -11.75 -2.25
CA LYS A 8 9.74 -13.09 -1.63
C LYS A 8 11.08 -13.49 -1.01
N ALA A 9 12.19 -13.16 -1.66
CA ALA A 9 13.52 -13.40 -1.11
C ALA A 9 13.74 -12.61 0.18
N ALA A 10 13.31 -11.35 0.23
CA ALA A 10 13.37 -10.55 1.45
C ALA A 10 12.46 -11.10 2.57
N LEU A 11 11.23 -11.52 2.24
CA LEU A 11 10.33 -12.13 3.22
C LEU A 11 10.89 -13.43 3.79
N PHE A 12 11.47 -14.28 2.94
CA PHE A 12 12.13 -15.51 3.37
C PHE A 12 13.28 -15.22 4.34
N ALA A 13 14.16 -14.28 3.99
CA ALA A 13 15.27 -13.89 4.86
C ALA A 13 14.79 -13.29 6.20
N ILE A 14 13.68 -12.53 6.20
CA ILE A 14 13.08 -11.99 7.43
C ILE A 14 12.59 -13.13 8.34
N GLU A 15 11.90 -14.13 7.78
CA GLU A 15 11.39 -15.27 8.57
C GLU A 15 12.55 -16.11 9.14
N GLU A 16 13.62 -16.34 8.37
CA GLU A 16 14.84 -17.03 8.89
C GLU A 16 15.45 -16.27 10.07
N VAL A 17 15.56 -14.93 9.98
CA VAL A 17 16.11 -14.12 11.08
C VAL A 17 15.18 -14.06 12.28
N LYS A 18 13.86 -14.05 12.07
CA LYS A 18 12.87 -14.12 13.15
C LYS A 18 13.00 -15.41 13.93
N GLU A 19 13.15 -16.54 13.24
CA GLU A 19 13.37 -17.85 13.84
C GLU A 19 14.73 -17.90 14.58
N GLU A 20 15.83 -17.52 13.93
CA GLU A 20 17.18 -17.53 14.50
C GLU A 20 17.26 -16.70 15.80
N LYS A 21 16.62 -15.52 15.80
CA LYS A 21 16.68 -14.58 16.93
C LYS A 21 15.53 -14.74 17.92
N ASN A 22 14.56 -15.62 17.63
CA ASN A 22 13.31 -15.77 18.40
C ASN A 22 12.61 -14.42 18.64
N ILE A 23 12.46 -13.63 17.58
CA ILE A 23 11.76 -12.34 17.60
C ILE A 23 10.51 -12.40 16.73
N ASP A 24 9.45 -11.72 17.17
CA ASP A 24 8.24 -11.55 16.37
C ASP A 24 8.04 -10.07 16.06
N ILE A 25 8.52 -9.66 14.88
CA ILE A 25 8.39 -8.29 14.37
C ILE A 25 7.39 -8.25 13.20
N PRO A 26 6.44 -7.30 13.20
CA PRO A 26 5.45 -7.20 12.13
C PRO A 26 6.10 -6.74 10.82
N ILE A 27 5.60 -7.29 9.70
CA ILE A 27 6.11 -6.98 8.36
C ILE A 27 5.10 -6.13 7.58
N MET A 28 5.54 -4.97 7.09
CA MET A 28 4.79 -4.19 6.10
C MET A 28 5.42 -4.39 4.72
N LEU A 29 4.62 -4.82 3.74
CA LEU A 29 5.07 -4.98 2.37
C LEU A 29 4.37 -4.00 1.45
N SER A 30 5.13 -3.13 0.79
CA SER A 30 4.59 -2.19 -0.19
C SER A 30 5.13 -2.48 -1.58
N GLY A 31 4.24 -2.76 -2.52
CA GLY A 31 4.54 -2.87 -3.95
C GLY A 31 4.65 -1.49 -4.62
N THR A 32 5.20 -1.45 -5.82
CA THR A 32 5.18 -0.24 -6.67
C THR A 32 4.61 -0.62 -8.02
N ILE A 33 3.50 0.01 -8.39
CA ILE A 33 2.90 -0.08 -9.73
C ILE A 33 3.58 0.97 -10.59
N THR A 34 4.28 0.57 -11.64
CA THR A 34 5.32 1.40 -12.27
C THR A 34 4.78 2.44 -13.23
N ASP A 35 3.61 2.21 -13.84
CA ASP A 35 3.01 3.14 -14.80
C ASP A 35 1.50 2.88 -14.98
N ALA A 36 0.90 3.60 -15.93
CA ALA A 36 -0.51 3.51 -16.30
C ALA A 36 -0.95 2.13 -16.84
N SER A 37 -0.03 1.20 -17.12
CA SER A 37 -0.39 -0.19 -17.44
C SER A 37 -0.98 -0.94 -16.24
N GLY A 38 -0.80 -0.40 -15.02
CA GLY A 38 -1.37 -0.96 -13.80
C GLY A 38 -0.64 -2.20 -13.30
N ARG A 39 0.64 -2.35 -13.65
CA ARG A 39 1.48 -3.50 -13.29
C ARG A 39 2.73 -3.11 -12.51
N THR A 40 3.26 -4.05 -11.74
CA THR A 40 4.63 -3.98 -11.20
C THR A 40 5.66 -4.08 -12.34
N LEU A 41 6.93 -3.80 -12.06
CA LEU A 41 8.00 -3.96 -13.05
C LEU A 41 8.13 -5.42 -13.54
N SER A 42 7.84 -6.38 -12.66
CA SER A 42 7.75 -7.81 -12.98
C SER A 42 6.48 -8.20 -13.76
N GLY A 43 5.63 -7.24 -14.13
CA GLY A 43 4.43 -7.46 -14.95
C GLY A 43 3.21 -7.96 -14.18
N GLN A 44 3.24 -8.00 -12.84
CA GLN A 44 2.10 -8.47 -12.04
C GLN A 44 1.04 -7.37 -11.88
N THR A 45 -0.23 -7.75 -11.93
CA THR A 45 -1.33 -6.89 -11.46
C THR A 45 -1.30 -6.77 -9.94
N ALA A 46 -2.00 -5.78 -9.38
CA ALA A 46 -2.16 -5.62 -7.93
C ALA A 46 -2.64 -6.91 -7.23
N GLU A 47 -3.63 -7.59 -7.82
CA GLU A 47 -4.15 -8.86 -7.28
C GLU A 47 -3.15 -10.00 -7.37
N ALA A 48 -2.43 -10.10 -8.50
CA ALA A 48 -1.41 -11.12 -8.66
C ALA A 48 -0.26 -10.92 -7.67
N PHE A 49 0.13 -9.67 -7.41
CA PHE A 49 1.11 -9.33 -6.39
C PHE A 49 0.65 -9.77 -5.00
N LEU A 50 -0.58 -9.41 -4.60
CA LEU A 50 -1.20 -9.84 -3.34
C LEU A 50 -1.14 -11.38 -3.20
N ILE A 51 -1.71 -12.12 -4.15
CA ILE A 51 -1.76 -13.58 -4.09
C ILE A 51 -0.35 -14.19 -3.97
N SER A 52 0.63 -13.62 -4.68
CA SER A 52 2.00 -14.13 -4.71
C SER A 52 2.72 -14.04 -3.37
N VAL A 53 2.31 -13.12 -2.49
CA VAL A 53 2.98 -12.83 -1.21
C VAL A 53 2.13 -13.17 0.03
N SER A 54 0.85 -13.50 -0.15
CA SER A 54 -0.09 -13.85 0.95
C SER A 54 0.22 -15.12 1.74
N HIS A 55 1.26 -15.88 1.36
CA HIS A 55 1.72 -17.05 2.11
C HIS A 55 2.53 -16.67 3.36
N ILE A 56 2.84 -15.38 3.56
CA ILE A 56 3.56 -14.84 4.72
C ILE A 56 2.59 -13.99 5.54
N PRO A 57 2.59 -14.08 6.89
CA PRO A 57 1.75 -13.23 7.73
C PRO A 57 2.24 -11.78 7.73
N LEU A 58 1.53 -10.91 7.02
CA LEU A 58 1.86 -9.49 6.93
C LEU A 58 1.00 -8.67 7.90
N LEU A 59 1.60 -7.64 8.52
CA LEU A 59 0.84 -6.60 9.20
C LEU A 59 0.04 -5.81 8.17
N SER A 60 0.69 -5.42 7.07
CA SER A 60 0.03 -4.71 5.99
C SER A 60 0.60 -5.05 4.62
N ILE A 61 -0.24 -4.99 3.59
CA ILE A 61 0.16 -4.97 2.19
C ILE A 61 -0.36 -3.69 1.52
N GLY A 62 0.41 -3.13 0.61
CA GLY A 62 0.04 -1.84 0.03
C GLY A 62 0.83 -1.46 -1.19
N PHE A 63 0.70 -0.19 -1.56
CA PHE A 63 1.45 0.39 -2.67
C PHE A 63 2.05 1.75 -2.31
N ASN A 64 3.22 2.04 -2.87
CA ASN A 64 3.91 3.31 -2.69
C ASN A 64 4.62 3.76 -3.96
N CYS A 65 4.83 5.08 -4.06
CA CYS A 65 5.56 5.74 -5.16
C CYS A 65 4.91 5.55 -6.54
N ALA A 66 5.61 6.02 -7.57
CA ALA A 66 5.29 6.00 -9.01
C ALA A 66 4.01 6.72 -9.43
N LEU A 67 2.91 6.54 -8.69
CA LEU A 67 1.60 7.09 -8.97
C LEU A 67 1.20 8.14 -7.93
N GLY A 68 0.48 9.17 -8.40
CA GLY A 68 -0.28 10.07 -7.54
C GLY A 68 -1.52 9.38 -6.96
N ALA A 69 -2.23 10.06 -6.06
CA ALA A 69 -3.31 9.44 -5.31
C ALA A 69 -4.47 8.97 -6.19
N ASN A 70 -4.96 9.80 -7.10
CA ASN A 70 -6.02 9.41 -8.05
C ASN A 70 -5.69 8.14 -8.85
N LEU A 71 -4.45 7.99 -9.34
CA LEU A 71 -4.02 6.87 -10.16
C LEU A 71 -3.78 5.59 -9.33
N LEU A 72 -3.44 5.73 -8.05
CA LEU A 72 -3.24 4.58 -7.17
C LEU A 72 -4.55 3.92 -6.73
N GLN A 73 -5.66 4.68 -6.71
CA GLN A 73 -6.96 4.24 -6.21
C GLN A 73 -7.45 2.89 -6.77
N PRO A 74 -7.45 2.64 -8.09
CA PRO A 74 -7.98 1.39 -8.65
C PRO A 74 -7.20 0.16 -8.19
N HIS A 75 -5.92 0.33 -7.87
CA HIS A 75 -5.08 -0.75 -7.35
C HIS A 75 -5.39 -1.09 -5.90
N LEU A 76 -5.77 -0.09 -5.10
CA LEU A 76 -6.27 -0.29 -3.73
C LEU A 76 -7.62 -1.00 -3.75
N GLU A 77 -8.54 -0.57 -4.62
CA GLU A 77 -9.85 -1.23 -4.81
C GLU A 77 -9.70 -2.71 -5.19
N ALA A 78 -8.71 -3.03 -6.04
CA ALA A 78 -8.43 -4.39 -6.46
C ALA A 78 -8.02 -5.32 -5.31
N ILE A 79 -7.41 -4.81 -4.22
CA ILE A 79 -6.91 -5.64 -3.12
C ILE A 79 -7.71 -5.53 -1.83
N ALA A 80 -8.41 -4.40 -1.58
CA ALA A 80 -9.01 -4.09 -0.28
C ALA A 80 -9.94 -5.19 0.23
N ASN A 81 -10.83 -5.71 -0.63
CA ASN A 81 -11.78 -6.76 -0.26
C ASN A 81 -11.26 -8.19 -0.51
N LYS A 82 -9.96 -8.36 -0.75
CA LYS A 82 -9.33 -9.66 -1.06
C LYS A 82 -8.24 -10.05 -0.08
N THR A 83 -8.07 -9.29 1.01
CA THR A 83 -7.05 -9.57 2.03
C THR A 83 -7.56 -9.31 3.45
N ASN A 84 -7.09 -10.14 4.37
CA ASN A 84 -7.23 -9.96 5.80
C ASN A 84 -6.10 -9.09 6.40
N PHE A 85 -5.05 -8.77 5.63
CA PHE A 85 -4.00 -7.85 6.07
C PHE A 85 -4.51 -6.40 6.05
N ALA A 86 -3.90 -5.53 6.86
CA ALA A 86 -4.14 -4.10 6.72
C ALA A 86 -3.70 -3.63 5.31
N VAL A 87 -4.43 -2.69 4.72
CA VAL A 87 -4.05 -2.10 3.45
C VAL A 87 -3.32 -0.78 3.70
N SER A 88 -2.13 -0.63 3.12
CA SER A 88 -1.35 0.61 3.20
C SER A 88 -1.26 1.34 1.86
N ALA A 89 -1.20 2.66 1.89
CA ALA A 89 -1.02 3.49 0.70
C ALA A 89 -0.07 4.67 0.99
N HIS A 90 0.89 4.88 0.10
CA HIS A 90 1.82 6.01 0.18
C HIS A 90 2.04 6.60 -1.23
N PRO A 91 1.04 7.29 -1.81
CA PRO A 91 1.14 7.89 -3.13
C PRO A 91 2.17 9.04 -3.16
N ASN A 92 2.62 9.39 -4.37
CA ASN A 92 3.35 10.62 -4.61
C ASN A 92 2.41 11.84 -4.56
N ALA A 93 2.96 13.04 -4.43
CA ALA A 93 2.24 14.30 -4.67
C ALA A 93 2.05 14.53 -6.17
N GLY A 94 1.16 13.75 -6.79
CA GLY A 94 0.97 13.71 -8.24
C GLY A 94 2.09 12.96 -8.99
N LEU A 95 2.09 13.10 -10.32
CA LEU A 95 3.18 12.64 -11.17
C LEU A 95 4.28 13.70 -11.25
N PRO A 96 5.57 13.32 -11.38
CA PRO A 96 6.63 14.29 -11.57
C PRO A 96 6.44 15.05 -12.89
N ASN A 97 6.69 16.36 -12.87
CA ASN A 97 6.67 17.19 -14.06
C ASN A 97 7.92 16.96 -14.93
N ALA A 98 8.05 17.69 -16.05
CA ALA A 98 9.18 17.52 -16.98
C ALA A 98 10.57 17.82 -16.36
N PHE A 99 10.60 18.52 -15.22
CA PHE A 99 11.81 18.81 -14.44
C PHE A 99 12.05 17.82 -13.30
N GLY A 100 11.15 16.83 -13.12
CA GLY A 100 11.21 15.86 -12.03
C GLY A 100 10.65 16.35 -10.70
N GLU A 101 9.99 17.51 -10.69
CA GLU A 101 9.39 18.12 -9.50
C GLU A 101 7.93 17.69 -9.33
N TYR A 102 7.37 17.88 -8.13
CA TYR A 102 6.01 17.50 -7.79
C TYR A 102 5.21 18.75 -7.44
N ASP A 103 4.26 19.09 -8.30
CA ASP A 103 3.51 20.36 -8.23
C ASP A 103 2.20 20.23 -7.42
N GLU A 104 1.78 19.01 -7.07
CA GLU A 104 0.51 18.77 -6.37
C GLU A 104 0.57 19.30 -4.93
N THR A 105 -0.38 20.17 -4.62
CA THR A 105 -0.51 20.81 -3.31
C THR A 105 -1.03 19.83 -2.25
N PRO A 106 -0.80 20.11 -0.94
CA PRO A 106 -1.38 19.34 0.15
C PRO A 106 -2.90 19.15 0.04
N GLU A 107 -3.63 20.19 -0.35
CA GLU A 107 -5.08 20.19 -0.47
C GLU A 107 -5.56 19.34 -1.64
N GLU A 108 -4.90 19.42 -2.80
CA GLU A 108 -5.22 18.59 -3.97
C GLU A 108 -4.98 17.11 -3.67
N MET A 109 -3.82 16.78 -3.12
CA MET A 109 -3.49 15.41 -2.71
C MET A 109 -4.47 14.89 -1.65
N GLY A 110 -4.80 15.73 -0.66
CA GLY A 110 -5.77 15.41 0.38
C GLY A 110 -7.16 15.09 -0.16
N ALA A 111 -7.67 15.91 -1.09
CA ALA A 111 -8.96 15.68 -1.73
C ALA A 111 -9.02 14.34 -2.48
N GLN A 112 -7.93 13.94 -3.13
CA GLN A 112 -7.84 12.64 -3.80
C GLN A 112 -7.76 11.47 -2.80
N ILE A 113 -7.01 11.63 -1.71
CA ILE A 113 -6.88 10.61 -0.65
C ILE A 113 -8.20 10.41 0.10
N GLU A 114 -9.03 11.46 0.26
CA GLU A 114 -10.33 11.35 0.92
C GLU A 114 -11.24 10.31 0.25
N GLU A 115 -11.10 10.09 -1.06
CA GLU A 115 -11.83 9.06 -1.79
C GLU A 115 -11.46 7.64 -1.33
N TYR A 116 -10.23 7.41 -0.85
CA TYR A 116 -9.84 6.12 -0.27
C TYR A 116 -10.57 5.88 1.05
N LEU A 117 -10.68 6.93 1.86
CA LEU A 117 -11.29 6.91 3.18
C LEU A 117 -12.81 6.69 3.06
N LYS A 118 -13.47 7.44 2.18
CA LYS A 118 -14.91 7.28 1.89
C LYS A 118 -15.27 5.88 1.39
N LYS A 119 -14.40 5.28 0.56
CA LYS A 119 -14.58 3.93 0.04
C LYS A 119 -14.07 2.84 0.98
N ASN A 120 -13.57 3.20 2.15
CA ASN A 120 -13.04 2.28 3.16
C ASN A 120 -11.95 1.34 2.62
N LEU A 121 -10.99 1.87 1.86
CA LEU A 121 -10.00 1.04 1.13
C LEU A 121 -8.72 0.75 1.92
N ILE A 122 -8.40 1.54 2.95
CA ILE A 122 -7.08 1.55 3.58
C ILE A 122 -7.15 1.56 5.10
N ASN A 123 -6.03 1.17 5.71
CA ASN A 123 -5.79 1.17 7.15
C ASN A 123 -4.62 2.10 7.53
N ILE A 124 -3.64 2.25 6.64
CA ILE A 124 -2.43 3.05 6.86
C ILE A 124 -2.25 3.96 5.64
N ILE A 125 -2.07 5.25 5.88
CA ILE A 125 -1.88 6.27 4.84
C ILE A 125 -0.66 7.12 5.16
N GLY A 126 0.09 7.45 4.13
CA GLY A 126 1.18 8.42 4.21
C GLY A 126 1.47 9.02 2.84
N GLY A 127 2.70 9.49 2.67
CA GLY A 127 3.19 10.09 1.43
C GLY A 127 4.51 9.49 0.97
N CYS A 128 4.79 9.59 -0.32
CA CYS A 128 6.09 9.22 -0.91
C CYS A 128 6.75 10.45 -1.55
N CYS A 129 7.23 10.36 -2.79
CA CYS A 129 7.94 11.45 -3.44
C CYS A 129 7.06 12.69 -3.62
N GLY A 130 7.63 13.88 -3.40
CA GLY A 130 6.92 15.16 -3.47
C GLY A 130 6.12 15.52 -2.22
N THR A 131 5.93 14.59 -1.28
CA THR A 131 5.20 14.88 -0.04
C THR A 131 6.09 15.52 1.02
N GLY A 132 5.54 16.50 1.74
CA GLY A 132 6.20 17.16 2.86
C GLY A 132 5.33 17.20 4.12
N PRO A 133 5.79 17.88 5.19
CA PRO A 133 5.05 18.00 6.44
C PRO A 133 3.64 18.57 6.29
N GLU A 134 3.43 19.51 5.35
CA GLU A 134 2.09 20.06 5.09
C GLU A 134 1.13 19.04 4.47
N HIS A 135 1.61 18.22 3.51
CA HIS A 135 0.83 17.10 2.98
C HIS A 135 0.45 16.12 4.09
N ILE A 136 1.40 15.74 4.95
CA ILE A 136 1.13 14.82 6.06
C ILE A 136 0.13 15.43 7.06
N ARG A 137 0.18 16.73 7.32
CA ARG A 137 -0.77 17.44 8.18
C ARG A 137 -2.19 17.34 7.63
N VAL A 138 -2.38 17.60 6.34
CA VAL A 138 -3.69 17.48 5.67
C VAL A 138 -4.17 16.03 5.71
N ILE A 139 -3.32 15.07 5.36
CA ILE A 139 -3.63 13.63 5.39
C ILE A 139 -4.07 13.18 6.78
N ALA A 140 -3.33 13.56 7.83
CA ALA A 140 -3.64 13.21 9.22
C ALA A 140 -4.97 13.82 9.69
N ASN A 141 -5.23 15.08 9.34
CA ASN A 141 -6.48 15.76 9.70
C ASN A 141 -7.70 15.16 8.96
N LEU A 142 -7.52 14.68 7.73
CA LEU A 142 -8.56 13.99 6.98
C LEU A 142 -8.79 12.59 7.55
N SER A 143 -7.74 11.78 7.71
CA SER A 143 -7.86 10.40 8.18
C SER A 143 -8.46 10.29 9.58
N ALA A 144 -8.21 11.25 10.47
CA ALA A 144 -8.81 11.29 11.82
C ALA A 144 -10.36 11.38 11.83
N LYS A 145 -11.00 11.67 10.70
CA LYS A 145 -12.47 11.74 10.57
C LYS A 145 -13.11 10.43 10.13
N TYR A 146 -12.32 9.41 9.80
CA TYR A 146 -12.77 8.15 9.23
C TYR A 146 -12.24 6.98 10.05
N GLU A 147 -13.02 5.90 10.07
CA GLU A 147 -12.56 4.63 10.63
C GLU A 147 -11.67 3.90 9.62
N PRO A 148 -10.66 3.14 10.10
CA PRO A 148 -9.85 2.31 9.23
C PRO A 148 -10.67 1.15 8.65
N ARG A 149 -10.23 0.63 7.50
CA ARG A 149 -10.86 -0.54 6.84
C ARG A 149 -11.01 -1.74 7.77
N ASP A 150 -12.19 -2.35 7.75
CA ASP A 150 -12.44 -3.63 8.42
C ASP A 150 -11.57 -4.73 7.83
N LEU A 151 -10.78 -5.38 8.69
CA LEU A 151 -10.00 -6.54 8.28
C LEU A 151 -10.93 -7.73 8.06
N LEU A 152 -10.76 -8.43 6.93
CA LEU A 152 -11.47 -9.67 6.69
C LEU A 152 -11.09 -10.68 7.77
N LYS A 153 -12.09 -11.27 8.41
CA LYS A 153 -11.83 -12.39 9.31
C LYS A 153 -11.26 -13.55 8.48
N PRO A 154 -10.21 -14.24 8.97
CA PRO A 154 -9.85 -15.53 8.40
C PRO A 154 -11.11 -16.39 8.34
N ILE A 155 -11.37 -17.04 7.20
CA ILE A 155 -12.41 -18.06 7.15
C ILE A 155 -12.00 -19.08 8.21
N SER A 156 -12.81 -19.23 9.26
CA SER A 156 -12.54 -20.24 10.27
C SER A 156 -12.41 -21.57 9.57
N GLU A 157 -11.32 -22.29 9.80
CA GLU A 157 -11.16 -23.68 9.39
C GLU A 157 -12.16 -24.55 10.18
N SER A 158 -13.45 -24.40 9.90
CA SER A 158 -14.49 -25.33 10.30
C SER A 158 -14.73 -26.24 9.10
N HIS A 159 -14.28 -27.49 9.26
CA HIS A 159 -14.50 -28.64 8.37
C HIS A 159 -13.39 -28.90 7.35
N TYR A 160 -12.31 -29.52 7.82
CA TYR A 160 -11.88 -30.84 7.33
C TYR A 160 -11.35 -31.68 8.49
#